data_AF-A0A7L1CB92-F1
#
_entry.id   AF-A0A7L1CB92-F1
#
_cell.length_a   1.000
_cell.length_b   1.000
_cell.length_c   1.000
_cell.angle_alpha   90.00
_cell.angle_beta   90.00
_cell.angle_gamma   90.00
#
_symmetry.space_group_name_H-M   'P 1'
#
loop_
_entity.id
_entity.type
_entity.pdbx_description
1 polymer ?
#
loop_
_entity_poly.entity_id
_entity_poly.type
_entity_poly.pdbx_seq_one_letter_code
_entity_poly.pdbx_strand_id
1 'polypeptide(L)'
;RRHRELLKEKRRRHQELFAEQKKRRLLPEAVLQELQELQDVSARPAEEAVADDPETITGCCCPQVASLTAVSVVLDAVWDLHLSLTRTKGNYMAVCLKDQSVTGLHQQLAKDFLNAQLYGPHTNRVQANEFFSLANKKDPVKKAAVQFVDKSWGQDKKEKAARFKKRWLA
;
A
#
# COMPACT_ATOMS: atom_id res chain seq x y z
N ARG A 1 -14.21 26.92 15.35
CA ARG A 1 -12.88 27.60 15.37
C ARG A 1 -11.79 26.65 15.90
N ARG A 2 -11.92 26.09 17.11
CA ARG A 2 -11.00 25.12 17.73
C ARG A 2 -10.53 23.95 16.84
N HIS A 3 -11.44 23.32 16.07
CA HIS A 3 -11.06 22.19 15.19
C HIS A 3 -10.11 22.60 14.05
N ARG A 4 -10.26 23.82 13.51
CA ARG A 4 -9.39 24.33 12.44
C ARG A 4 -7.99 24.65 12.98
N GLU A 5 -7.88 25.10 14.22
CA GLU A 5 -6.61 25.34 14.91
C GLU A 5 -5.89 24.02 15.16
N LEU A 6 -6.58 22.99 15.66
CA LEU A 6 -5.98 21.65 15.86
C LEU A 6 -5.43 21.04 14.56
N LEU A 7 -6.12 21.23 13.42
CA LEU A 7 -5.62 20.76 12.12
C LEU A 7 -4.38 21.54 11.66
N LYS A 8 -4.33 22.84 11.92
CA LYS A 8 -3.14 23.68 11.62
C LYS A 8 -1.97 23.28 12.52
N GLU A 9 -2.21 23.06 13.81
CA GLU A 9 -1.25 22.57 14.79
C GLU A 9 -0.62 21.24 14.34
N LYS A 10 -1.47 20.27 13.95
CA LYS A 10 -1.00 18.97 13.43
C LYS A 10 -0.17 19.12 12.16
N ARG A 11 -0.53 20.05 11.27
CA ARG A 11 0.24 20.32 10.05
C ARG A 11 1.62 20.92 10.37
N ARG A 12 1.70 21.83 11.34
CA ARG A 12 2.97 22.42 11.81
C ARG A 12 3.89 21.36 12.40
N ARG A 13 3.38 20.51 13.30
CA ARG A 13 4.16 19.42 13.91
C ARG A 13 4.74 18.46 12.88
N HIS A 14 3.98 18.11 11.84
CA HIS A 14 4.50 17.27 10.76
C HIS A 14 5.63 17.96 9.97
N GLN A 15 5.50 19.27 9.71
CA GLN A 15 6.55 20.03 9.01
C GLN A 15 7.82 20.13 9.85
N GLU A 16 7.69 20.36 11.17
CA GLU A 16 8.81 20.42 12.11
C GLU A 16 9.54 19.08 12.19
N LEU A 17 8.81 17.97 12.34
CA LEU A 17 9.41 16.63 12.33
C LEU A 17 10.14 16.33 11.02
N PHE A 18 9.59 16.74 9.89
CA PHE A 18 10.24 16.56 8.59
C PHE A 18 11.52 17.39 8.47
N ALA A 19 11.51 18.63 8.96
CA ALA A 19 12.68 19.49 8.99
C ALA A 19 13.77 18.94 9.94
N GLU A 20 13.39 18.46 11.13
CA GLU A 20 14.30 17.80 12.07
C GLU A 20 14.89 16.52 11.49
N GLN A 21 14.07 15.69 10.84
CA GLN A 21 14.56 14.51 10.14
C GLN A 21 15.54 14.91 9.05
N LYS A 22 15.24 15.90 8.22
CA LYS A 22 16.19 16.38 7.21
C LYS A 22 17.50 16.87 7.82
N LYS A 23 17.45 17.63 8.93
CA LYS A 23 18.65 18.05 9.66
C LYS A 23 19.47 16.88 10.20
N ARG A 24 18.81 15.85 10.74
CA ARG A 24 19.47 14.63 11.26
C ARG A 24 19.99 13.70 10.15
N ARG A 25 19.48 13.84 8.93
CA ARG A 25 19.95 13.11 7.74
C ARG A 25 21.13 13.83 7.04
N LEU A 26 21.47 15.04 7.46
CA LEU A 26 22.71 15.69 7.06
C LEU A 26 23.89 15.04 7.79
N LEU A 27 25.02 14.94 7.09
CA LEU A 27 26.25 14.45 7.69
C LEU A 27 26.65 15.37 8.86
N PRO A 28 27.21 14.83 9.95
CA PRO A 28 27.70 15.65 11.06
C PRO A 28 28.60 16.76 10.54
N GLU A 29 28.43 17.97 11.07
CA GLU A 29 29.12 19.17 10.60
C GLU A 29 30.65 19.00 10.62
N ALA A 30 31.17 18.25 11.58
CA ALA A 30 32.59 17.85 11.63
C ALA A 30 33.09 17.19 10.34
N VAL A 31 32.30 16.29 9.73
CA VAL A 31 32.70 15.61 8.48
C VAL A 31 32.65 16.55 7.29
N LEU A 32 31.70 17.51 7.28
CA LEU A 32 31.64 18.54 6.25
C LEU A 32 32.84 19.50 6.36
N GLN A 33 33.24 19.82 7.59
CA GLN A 33 34.40 20.67 7.88
C GLN A 33 35.70 20.00 7.43
N GLU A 34 35.87 18.70 7.71
CA GLU A 34 37.01 17.91 7.22
C GLU A 34 37.10 17.89 5.68
N LEU A 35 35.96 17.76 4.98
CA LEU A 35 35.94 17.78 3.51
C LEU A 35 36.29 19.17 2.94
N GLN A 36 35.91 20.24 3.64
CA GLN A 36 36.24 21.60 3.23
C GLN A 36 37.71 21.94 3.48
N GLU A 37 38.27 21.53 4.62
CA GLU A 37 39.70 21.66 4.91
C GLU A 37 40.57 20.92 3.89
N LEU A 38 40.13 19.74 3.42
CA LEU A 38 40.81 19.01 2.34
C LEU A 38 40.76 19.74 0.99
N GLN A 39 39.69 20.48 0.69
CA GLN A 39 39.63 21.33 -0.51
C GLN A 39 40.58 22.52 -0.41
N ASP A 40 40.69 23.14 0.77
CA ASP A 40 41.58 24.29 0.97
C ASP A 40 43.07 23.90 0.94
N VAL A 41 43.42 22.67 1.32
CA VAL A 41 44.79 22.12 1.15
C VAL A 41 45.12 21.87 -0.33
N SER A 42 44.13 21.54 -1.16
CA SER A 42 44.29 21.35 -2.61
C SER A 42 44.46 22.67 -3.39
N ALA A 43 44.20 23.83 -2.77
CA ALA A 43 44.23 25.14 -3.42
C ALA A 43 45.57 25.91 -3.22
N ARG A 44 46.66 25.23 -2.83
CA ARG A 44 48.02 25.79 -2.93
C ARG A 44 48.64 25.42 -4.29
N PRO A 45 49.17 26.39 -5.06
CA PRO A 45 49.57 26.12 -6.44
C PRO A 45 50.84 25.28 -6.47
N ALA A 46 50.75 24.08 -7.05
CA ALA A 46 51.89 23.30 -7.47
C ALA A 46 52.14 23.57 -8.95
N GLU A 47 53.34 24.06 -9.24
CA GLU A 47 53.87 24.28 -10.58
C GLU A 47 54.11 22.94 -11.31
N GLU A 48 53.89 23.00 -12.63
CA GLU A 48 54.49 22.22 -13.73
C GLU A 48 54.52 20.68 -13.70
N ALA A 49 53.89 20.06 -14.70
CA ALA A 49 54.61 19.32 -15.76
C ALA A 49 53.69 18.75 -16.86
N VAL A 50 53.92 19.23 -18.09
CA VAL A 50 54.11 18.51 -19.38
C VAL A 50 52.95 17.73 -20.05
N ALA A 51 53.00 17.81 -21.39
CA ALA A 51 51.97 17.60 -22.42
C ALA A 51 51.90 16.18 -23.05
N ASP A 52 51.07 16.11 -24.11
CA ASP A 52 50.85 15.09 -25.18
C ASP A 52 49.82 13.97 -24.88
N ASP A 53 48.81 13.63 -25.69
CA ASP A 53 48.27 14.04 -27.01
C ASP A 53 46.85 13.39 -27.16
N PRO A 54 45.94 13.84 -28.06
CA PRO A 54 44.54 13.38 -28.11
C PRO A 54 44.18 12.43 -29.28
N GLU A 55 43.42 11.36 -29.01
CA GLU A 55 42.67 10.65 -30.05
C GLU A 55 41.20 10.37 -29.68
N THR A 56 40.35 10.87 -30.58
CA THR A 56 38.91 10.71 -30.74
C THR A 56 38.53 9.25 -31.02
N ILE A 57 37.45 8.72 -30.43
CA ILE A 57 36.52 7.80 -31.11
C ILE A 57 35.12 7.93 -30.49
N THR A 58 34.27 8.53 -31.31
CA THR A 58 32.83 8.35 -31.49
C THR A 58 32.21 7.06 -30.94
N GLY A 59 31.14 7.23 -30.15
CA GLY A 59 30.27 6.13 -29.73
C GLY A 59 28.91 6.62 -29.22
N CYS A 60 28.28 7.57 -29.93
CA CYS A 60 26.87 7.88 -29.71
C CYS A 60 26.02 6.82 -30.41
N CYS A 61 25.26 6.04 -29.65
CA CYS A 61 24.26 5.14 -30.22
C CYS A 61 22.94 5.33 -29.45
N CYS A 62 22.14 6.28 -29.92
CA CYS A 62 20.71 6.29 -29.67
C CYS A 62 20.03 5.41 -30.74
N PRO A 63 19.21 4.42 -30.36
CA PRO A 63 18.20 3.93 -31.28
C PRO A 63 17.00 4.87 -31.24
N GLN A 64 16.71 5.44 -32.40
CA GLN A 64 15.47 6.15 -32.69
C GLN A 64 14.25 5.22 -32.54
N VAL A 65 13.24 5.83 -31.92
CA VAL A 65 11.80 5.59 -31.98
C VAL A 65 11.28 4.56 -32.99
N ALA A 66 10.48 3.60 -32.49
CA ALA A 66 9.30 3.12 -33.21
C ALA A 66 8.26 2.51 -32.26
N SER A 67 7.02 2.96 -32.49
CA SER A 67 5.75 2.31 -32.15
C SER A 67 5.13 2.56 -30.77
N LEU A 68 4.06 3.35 -30.84
CA LEU A 68 3.04 3.63 -29.84
C LEU A 68 2.40 2.33 -29.33
N THR A 69 2.55 2.04 -28.04
CA THR A 69 1.57 1.37 -27.15
C THR A 69 2.22 1.17 -25.79
N ALA A 70 1.92 2.02 -24.79
CA ALA A 70 1.94 1.74 -23.33
C ALA A 70 2.13 3.03 -22.53
N VAL A 71 1.08 3.83 -22.36
CA VAL A 71 1.14 5.05 -21.51
C VAL A 71 1.07 4.73 -20.00
N SER A 72 0.87 3.47 -19.60
CA SER A 72 0.73 3.13 -18.17
C SER A 72 1.93 2.44 -17.53
N VAL A 73 2.99 2.10 -18.28
CA VAL A 73 4.16 1.35 -17.73
C VAL A 73 5.33 2.28 -17.38
N VAL A 74 5.32 3.52 -17.89
CA VAL A 74 6.48 4.43 -17.79
C VAL A 74 6.62 5.05 -16.39
N LEU A 75 5.52 5.28 -15.67
CA LEU A 75 5.58 5.91 -14.35
C LEU A 75 6.14 4.99 -13.26
N ASP A 76 5.84 3.69 -13.30
CA ASP A 76 6.36 2.74 -12.29
C ASP A 76 7.86 2.48 -12.49
N ALA A 77 8.33 2.41 -13.74
CA ALA A 77 9.75 2.22 -14.06
C ALA A 77 10.64 3.43 -13.67
N VAL A 78 10.09 4.64 -13.68
CA VAL A 78 10.82 5.87 -13.30
C VAL A 78 11.03 5.95 -11.79
N TRP A 79 10.07 5.47 -10.98
CA TRP A 79 10.24 5.38 -9.52
C TRP A 79 11.27 4.32 -9.13
N ASP A 80 11.29 3.17 -9.79
CA ASP A 80 12.30 2.12 -9.56
C ASP A 80 13.71 2.58 -9.95
N LEU A 81 13.84 3.45 -10.94
CA LEU A 81 15.14 3.99 -11.37
C LEU A 81 15.65 5.13 -10.49
N HIS A 82 14.76 5.93 -9.87
CA HIS A 82 15.19 7.01 -8.98
C HIS A 82 15.54 6.55 -7.56
N LEU A 83 15.11 5.34 -7.15
CA LEU A 83 15.46 4.76 -5.86
C LEU A 83 16.77 3.93 -5.90
N SER A 84 17.27 3.60 -7.10
CA SER A 84 18.42 2.70 -7.29
C SER A 84 19.77 3.41 -7.45
N LEU A 85 19.81 4.75 -7.58
CA LEU A 85 21.07 5.50 -7.73
C LEU A 85 21.84 5.69 -6.40
N THR A 86 21.24 5.41 -5.25
CA THR A 86 21.96 5.30 -3.95
C THR A 86 22.03 3.84 -3.52
N ARG A 87 22.62 3.00 -4.38
CA ARG A 87 22.84 1.57 -4.10
C ARG A 87 23.89 1.39 -2.99
N THR A 88 23.45 1.34 -1.74
CA THR A 88 24.24 0.76 -0.66
C THR A 88 24.62 -0.67 -1.05
N LYS A 89 25.92 -0.99 -1.10
CA LYS A 89 26.42 -2.36 -1.32
C LYS A 89 26.07 -3.23 -0.10
N GLY A 90 24.87 -3.79 -0.07
CA GLY A 90 24.46 -4.74 0.97
C GLY A 90 23.06 -5.28 0.73
N ASN A 91 22.94 -6.60 0.61
CA ASN A 91 21.65 -7.29 0.61
C ASN A 91 21.17 -7.38 2.07
N TYR A 92 20.31 -6.46 2.49
CA TYR A 92 19.69 -6.52 3.82
C TYR A 92 18.39 -7.32 3.73
N MET A 93 18.28 -8.38 4.53
CA MET A 93 17.03 -9.07 4.74
C MET A 93 16.40 -8.53 6.02
N ALA A 94 15.26 -7.85 5.90
CA ALA A 94 14.46 -7.50 7.06
C ALA A 94 13.86 -8.80 7.63
N VAL A 95 14.29 -9.21 8.82
CA VAL A 95 13.74 -10.36 9.53
C VAL A 95 12.71 -9.85 10.53
N CYS A 96 11.44 -10.16 10.29
CA CYS A 96 10.40 -9.91 11.28
C CYS A 96 10.64 -10.80 12.52
N LEU A 97 10.77 -10.18 13.69
CA LEU A 97 10.80 -10.87 14.99
C LEU A 97 9.47 -11.61 15.23
N LYS A 98 9.56 -12.79 15.85
CA LYS A 98 8.47 -13.77 15.95
C LYS A 98 7.45 -13.41 17.05
N ASP A 99 6.78 -12.27 16.95
CA ASP A 99 5.53 -12.01 17.72
C ASP A 99 4.33 -12.74 17.08
N GLN A 100 4.60 -13.91 16.50
CA GLN A 100 3.70 -14.67 15.62
C GLN A 100 2.40 -15.10 16.34
N SER A 101 2.47 -15.36 17.64
CA SER A 101 1.30 -15.76 18.44
C SER A 101 0.35 -14.60 18.71
N VAL A 102 0.86 -13.43 19.11
CA VAL A 102 0.05 -12.25 19.44
C VAL A 102 -0.53 -11.63 18.16
N THR A 103 0.29 -11.52 17.12
CA THR A 103 -0.16 -11.05 15.80
C THR A 103 -1.16 -12.01 15.17
N GLY A 104 -0.95 -13.33 15.27
CA GLY A 104 -1.88 -14.34 14.78
C GLY A 104 -3.22 -14.31 15.52
N LEU A 105 -3.20 -14.20 16.86
CA LEU A 105 -4.41 -14.12 17.68
C LEU A 105 -5.19 -12.84 17.38
N HIS A 106 -4.52 -11.69 17.28
CA HIS A 106 -5.20 -10.44 16.95
C HIS A 106 -5.80 -10.47 15.53
N GLN A 107 -5.11 -11.08 14.56
CA GLN A 107 -5.65 -11.29 13.22
C GLN A 107 -6.85 -12.23 13.21
N GLN A 108 -6.82 -13.31 13.99
CA GLN A 108 -7.97 -14.21 14.14
C GLN A 108 -9.16 -13.48 14.75
N LEU A 109 -8.95 -12.77 15.86
CA LEU A 109 -10.00 -11.95 16.48
C LEU A 109 -10.59 -10.92 15.52
N ALA A 110 -9.74 -10.25 14.73
CA ALA A 110 -10.21 -9.30 13.73
C ALA A 110 -11.04 -9.97 12.63
N LYS A 111 -10.62 -11.17 12.16
CA LYS A 111 -11.39 -11.96 11.18
C LYS A 111 -12.72 -12.40 11.76
N ASP A 112 -12.73 -12.90 12.98
CA ASP A 112 -13.94 -13.37 13.66
C ASP A 112 -14.92 -12.21 13.89
N PHE A 113 -14.40 -11.04 14.30
CA PHE A 113 -15.20 -9.82 14.41
C PHE A 113 -15.86 -9.44 13.08
N LEU A 114 -15.10 -9.40 11.99
CA LEU A 114 -15.65 -9.11 10.66
C LEU A 114 -16.68 -10.15 10.22
N ASN A 115 -16.43 -11.43 10.50
CA ASN A 115 -17.35 -12.51 10.18
C ASN A 115 -18.66 -12.39 10.96
N ALA A 116 -18.60 -12.11 12.25
CA ALA A 116 -19.79 -11.91 13.08
C ALA A 116 -20.62 -10.70 12.63
N GLN A 117 -19.96 -9.59 12.27
CA GLN A 117 -20.65 -8.36 11.86
C GLN A 117 -21.20 -8.41 10.43
N LEU A 118 -20.48 -9.03 9.50
CA LEU A 118 -20.82 -8.98 8.07
C LEU A 118 -21.50 -10.24 7.55
N TYR A 119 -21.19 -11.41 8.12
CA TYR A 119 -21.61 -12.73 7.65
C TYR A 119 -22.29 -13.55 8.75
N GLY A 120 -22.76 -12.91 9.83
CA GLY A 120 -23.43 -13.56 10.96
C GLY A 120 -24.86 -14.02 10.65
N PRO A 121 -25.53 -14.71 11.59
CA PRO A 121 -26.80 -15.42 11.37
C PRO A 121 -28.00 -14.53 10.99
N HIS A 122 -27.87 -13.21 11.16
CA HIS A 122 -28.92 -12.22 10.90
C HIS A 122 -28.54 -11.29 9.75
N THR A 123 -27.40 -11.56 9.10
CA THR A 123 -26.90 -10.75 7.99
C THR A 123 -27.35 -11.39 6.68
N ASN A 124 -27.74 -10.55 5.74
CA ASN A 124 -28.17 -11.02 4.44
C ASN A 124 -27.02 -11.22 3.45
N ARG A 125 -25.77 -11.23 3.92
CA ARG A 125 -24.57 -11.30 3.09
C ARG A 125 -23.90 -12.66 3.24
N VAL A 126 -23.52 -13.25 2.12
CA VAL A 126 -22.87 -14.57 2.05
C VAL A 126 -21.36 -14.39 1.85
N GLN A 127 -20.54 -15.26 2.44
CA GLN A 127 -19.09 -15.21 2.26
C GLN A 127 -18.73 -15.51 0.79
N ALA A 128 -17.65 -14.91 0.27
CA ALA A 128 -17.22 -15.12 -1.12
C ALA A 128 -17.02 -16.61 -1.47
N ASN A 129 -16.37 -17.36 -0.58
CA ASN A 129 -16.10 -18.79 -0.80
C ASN A 129 -17.39 -19.61 -0.85
N GLU A 130 -18.39 -19.28 -0.04
CA GLU A 130 -19.70 -19.93 -0.06
C GLU A 130 -20.48 -19.57 -1.33
N PHE A 131 -20.44 -18.29 -1.74
CA PHE A 131 -21.09 -17.81 -2.95
C PHE A 131 -20.51 -18.45 -4.22
N PHE A 132 -19.18 -18.61 -4.29
CA PHE A 132 -18.51 -19.27 -5.41
C PHE A 132 -18.35 -20.79 -5.23
N SER A 133 -18.93 -21.38 -4.19
CA SER A 133 -18.85 -22.82 -3.95
C SER A 133 -19.52 -23.63 -5.07
N LEU A 134 -19.01 -24.84 -5.31
CA LEU A 134 -19.62 -25.76 -6.28
C LEU A 134 -21.05 -26.15 -5.89
N ALA A 135 -21.36 -26.19 -4.60
CA ALA A 135 -22.72 -26.41 -4.10
C ALA A 135 -23.66 -25.32 -4.63
N ASN A 136 -23.35 -24.05 -4.34
CA ASN A 136 -24.15 -22.91 -4.81
C ASN A 136 -24.24 -22.84 -6.35
N LYS A 137 -23.17 -23.26 -7.05
CA LYS A 137 -23.14 -23.31 -8.51
C LYS A 137 -24.09 -24.37 -9.08
N LYS A 138 -24.20 -25.53 -8.43
CA LYS A 138 -25.03 -26.66 -8.86
C LYS A 138 -26.47 -26.58 -8.35
N ASP A 139 -26.73 -25.78 -7.34
CA ASP A 139 -28.06 -25.60 -6.78
C ASP A 139 -29.06 -25.03 -7.82
N PRO A 140 -30.28 -25.59 -7.93
CA PRO A 140 -31.32 -25.06 -8.82
C PRO A 140 -31.69 -23.60 -8.51
N VAL A 141 -31.64 -23.23 -7.23
CA VAL A 141 -31.87 -21.87 -6.75
C VAL A 141 -30.57 -21.31 -6.21
N LYS A 142 -29.91 -20.46 -7.00
CA LYS A 142 -28.64 -19.83 -6.63
C LYS A 142 -28.82 -18.89 -5.44
N LYS A 143 -27.95 -19.01 -4.44
CA LYS A 143 -27.80 -18.03 -3.36
C LYS A 143 -27.18 -16.76 -3.91
N ALA A 144 -27.74 -15.61 -3.54
CA ALA A 144 -27.23 -14.30 -3.90
C ALA A 144 -26.09 -13.89 -2.93
N ALA A 145 -25.15 -13.08 -3.42
CA ALA A 145 -24.05 -12.58 -2.58
C ALA A 145 -24.56 -11.67 -1.45
N VAL A 146 -25.60 -10.89 -1.74
CA VAL A 146 -26.36 -10.08 -0.77
C VAL A 146 -27.84 -10.26 -1.05
N GLN A 147 -28.63 -10.52 -0.02
CA GLN A 147 -30.08 -10.48 -0.06
C GLN A 147 -30.53 -9.13 0.52
N PHE A 148 -31.46 -8.45 -0.14
CA PHE A 148 -31.95 -7.17 0.38
C PHE A 148 -33.13 -7.34 1.33
N VAL A 149 -33.82 -8.48 1.23
CA VAL A 149 -35.03 -8.78 1.99
C VAL A 149 -35.01 -10.25 2.39
N ASP A 150 -35.38 -10.51 3.63
CA ASP A 150 -35.51 -11.86 4.17
C ASP A 150 -36.63 -12.60 3.45
N LYS A 151 -36.27 -13.66 2.72
CA LYS A 151 -37.22 -14.47 1.95
C LYS A 151 -38.25 -15.18 2.85
N SER A 152 -37.92 -15.41 4.12
CA SER A 152 -38.79 -16.01 5.13
C SER A 152 -39.90 -15.07 5.61
N TRP A 153 -39.73 -13.74 5.51
CA TRP A 153 -40.69 -12.75 6.01
C TRP A 153 -42.11 -12.95 5.43
N GLY A 154 -42.20 -13.34 4.16
CA GLY A 154 -43.48 -13.61 3.50
C GLY A 154 -44.10 -14.97 3.88
N GLN A 155 -43.29 -15.94 4.32
CA GLN A 155 -43.76 -17.30 4.63
C GLN A 155 -44.60 -17.32 5.89
N ASP A 156 -44.16 -16.64 6.96
CA ASP A 156 -44.91 -16.56 8.22
C ASP A 156 -46.29 -15.93 8.03
N LYS A 157 -46.38 -14.89 7.19
CA LYS A 157 -47.66 -14.25 6.87
C LYS A 157 -48.56 -15.18 6.05
N LYS A 158 -48.00 -15.91 5.08
CA LYS A 158 -48.73 -16.91 4.29
C LYS A 158 -49.25 -18.04 5.18
N GLU A 159 -48.43 -18.53 6.11
CA GLU A 159 -48.83 -19.59 7.03
C GLU A 159 -49.92 -19.12 7.99
N LYS A 160 -49.79 -17.92 8.57
CA LYS A 160 -50.85 -17.30 9.39
C LYS A 160 -52.15 -17.18 8.61
N ALA A 161 -52.09 -16.71 7.36
CA ALA A 161 -53.27 -16.60 6.50
C ALA A 161 -53.89 -17.99 6.20
N ALA A 162 -53.07 -19.01 5.95
CA ALA A 162 -53.54 -20.37 5.72
C ALA A 162 -54.19 -20.97 6.98
N ARG A 163 -53.59 -20.77 8.16
CA ARG A 163 -54.16 -21.18 9.45
C ARG A 163 -55.50 -20.48 9.72
N PHE A 164 -55.59 -19.19 9.42
CA PHE A 164 -56.83 -18.43 9.55
C PHE A 164 -57.91 -18.95 8.60
N LYS A 165 -57.58 -19.17 7.32
CA LYS A 165 -58.51 -19.74 6.33
C LYS A 165 -59.04 -21.11 6.77
N LYS A 166 -58.18 -21.98 7.33
CA LYS A 166 -58.58 -23.28 7.88
C LYS A 166 -59.57 -23.13 9.06
N ARG A 167 -59.34 -22.17 9.96
CA ARG A 167 -60.25 -21.89 11.09
C ARG A 167 -61.59 -21.32 10.67
N TRP A 168 -61.65 -20.60 9.54
CA TRP A 168 -62.89 -19.98 9.07
C TRP A 168 -63.77 -20.94 8.26
N LEU A 169 -63.17 -21.96 7.66
CA LEU A 169 -63.91 -22.98 6.91
C LEU A 169 -64.37 -24.17 7.78
N ALA A 170 -63.97 -24.20 9.06
CA ALA A 170 -64.46 -25.14 10.07
C ALA A 170 -65.66 -24.55 10.80
#